data_AF-A0A925R2Z3-F1
#
_entry.id   AF-A0A925R2Z3-F1
#
_cell.length_a   1.000
_cell.length_b   1.000
_cell.length_c   1.000
_cell.angle_alpha   90.00
_cell.angle_beta   90.00
_cell.angle_gamma   90.00
#
_symmetry.space_group_name_H-M   'P 1'
#
loop_
_entity.id
_entity.type
_entity.pdbx_description
1 polymer ?
#
loop_
_entity_poly.entity_id
_entity_poly.type
_entity_poly.pdbx_seq_one_letter_code
_entity_poly.pdbx_strand_id
1 'polypeptide(L)' 'MTNMEEFAFIAAQLEWLQEHLRSQAPGAEPGRMDSALNALACAHAVIVELGHIGASTGSAEAVSAA' A
#
# COMPACT_ATOMS: atom_id res chain seq x y z
N MET A 1 2.14 -11.79 14.94
CA MET A 1 2.09 -10.31 14.92
C MET A 1 2.76 -9.69 13.69
N THR A 2 3.46 -10.43 12.82
CA THR A 2 4.27 -9.86 11.73
C THR A 2 3.51 -9.34 10.51
N ASN A 3 2.34 -9.90 10.17
CA ASN A 3 1.68 -9.61 8.88
C ASN A 3 1.12 -8.17 8.79
N MET A 4 0.61 -7.61 9.89
CA MET A 4 0.02 -6.27 9.89
C MET A 4 1.07 -5.16 9.81
N GLU A 5 2.17 -5.30 10.57
CA GLU A 5 3.30 -4.38 10.53
C GLU A 5 3.98 -4.39 9.15
N GLU A 6 4.03 -5.55 8.51
CA GLU A 6 4.55 -5.72 7.14
C GLU A 6 3.68 -4.98 6.11
N PHE A 7 2.35 -5.10 6.16
CA PHE A 7 1.47 -4.34 5.26
C PHE A 7 1.56 -2.83 5.47
N ALA A 8 1.62 -2.37 6.73
CA ALA A 8 1.80 -0.95 7.02
C ALA A 8 3.13 -0.41 6.47
N PHE A 9 4.21 -1.19 6.62
CA PHE A 9 5.51 -0.85 6.04
C PHE A 9 5.47 -0.77 4.51
N ILE A 10 4.88 -1.77 3.84
CA ILE A 10 4.76 -1.79 2.37
C ILE A 10 3.93 -0.58 1.88
N ALA A 11 2.83 -0.25 2.57
CA ALA A 11 2.01 0.91 2.23
C ALA A 11 2.84 2.21 2.27
N ALA A 12 3.65 2.41 3.31
CA ALA A 12 4.54 3.56 3.42
C ALA A 12 5.61 3.61 2.31
N GLN A 13 6.15 2.45 1.90
CA GLN A 13 7.09 2.39 0.77
C GLN A 13 6.43 2.79 -0.56
N LEU A 14 5.19 2.36 -0.79
CA LEU A 14 4.44 2.71 -2.00
C LEU A 14 4.03 4.18 -2.03
N GLU A 15 3.70 4.77 -0.88
CA GLU A 15 3.45 6.21 -0.76
C GLU A 15 4.71 7.03 -1.08
N TRP A 16 5.83 6.68 -0.45
CA TRP A 16 7.12 7.32 -0.72
C TRP A 16 7.51 7.25 -2.20
N LEU A 17 7.32 6.09 -2.84
CA LEU A 17 7.67 5.91 -4.25
C LEU A 17 6.80 6.76 -5.18
N GLN A 18 5.51 6.90 -4.88
CA GLN A 18 4.62 7.81 -5.64
C GLN A 18 5.10 9.26 -5.55
N GLU A 19 5.45 9.72 -4.36
CA GLU A 19 5.96 11.09 -4.16
C GLU A 19 7.33 11.28 -4.84
N HIS A 20 8.19 10.28 -4.75
CA HIS A 20 9.49 10.28 -5.43
C HIS A 20 9.34 10.39 -6.95
N LEU A 21 8.37 9.68 -7.54
CA LEU A 21 8.10 9.76 -8.98
C LEU A 21 7.46 11.09 -9.40
N ARG A 22 6.53 11.63 -8.59
CA ARG A 22 5.91 12.95 -8.86
C ARG A 22 6.91 14.10 -8.80
N SER A 23 7.94 13.98 -7.97
CA SER A 23 9.01 14.98 -7.86
C SER A 23 10.07 14.89 -8.96
N GLN A 24 10.04 13.86 -9.81
CA GLN A 24 10.91 13.80 -10.98
C GLN A 24 10.47 14.82 -12.03
N ALA A 25 11.45 15.41 -12.73
CA ALA A 25 11.16 16.24 -13.89
C ALA A 25 10.31 15.45 -14.90
N PRO A 26 9.29 16.06 -15.54
CA PRO A 26 8.49 15.38 -16.54
C PRO A 26 9.41 14.84 -17.63
N GLY A 27 9.52 13.50 -17.68
CA GLY A 27 10.34 12.81 -18.66
C GLY A 27 9.75 12.96 -20.06
N ALA A 28 10.50 12.51 -21.08
CA ALA A 28 10.08 12.57 -22.47
C ALA A 28 8.74 11.85 -22.76
N GLU A 29 8.29 10.97 -21.86
CA GLU A 29 7.11 10.11 -22.01
C GLU A 29 6.13 10.26 -20.83
N PRO A 30 5.36 11.37 -20.77
CA PRO A 30 4.46 11.66 -19.65
C PRO A 30 3.42 10.55 -19.39
N GLY A 31 2.87 9.95 -20.45
CA GLY A 31 1.88 8.87 -20.32
C GLY A 31 2.42 7.59 -19.65
N ARG A 32 3.73 7.36 -19.71
CA ARG A 32 4.36 6.23 -19.02
C ARG A 32 4.47 6.50 -17.51
N MET A 33 4.76 7.74 -17.13
CA MET A 33 4.80 8.15 -15.73
C MET A 33 3.41 8.09 -15.10
N ASP A 34 2.38 8.59 -15.78
CA ASP A 34 0.99 8.53 -15.31
C ASP A 34 0.52 7.08 -15.12
N SER A 35 0.88 6.19 -16.06
CA SER A 35 0.58 4.76 -15.95
C SER A 35 1.27 4.11 -14.74
N ALA A 36 2.52 4.47 -14.47
CA ALA A 36 3.26 3.97 -13.31
C ALA A 36 2.66 4.47 -11.98
N LEU A 37 2.30 5.76 -11.90
CA LEU A 37 1.64 6.34 -10.74
C LEU A 37 0.28 5.68 -10.46
N ASN A 38 -0.51 5.41 -11.50
CA ASN A 38 -1.78 4.70 -11.37
C ASN A 38 -1.60 3.26 -10.86
N ALA A 39 -0.60 2.55 -11.37
CA ALA A 39 -0.30 1.19 -10.91
C ALA A 39 0.14 1.17 -9.43
N LEU A 40 0.95 2.14 -9.00
CA LEU A 40 1.37 2.28 -7.60
C LEU A 40 0.20 2.62 -6.67
N ALA A 41 -0.70 3.52 -7.10
CA ALA A 41 -1.90 3.84 -6.34
C ALA A 41 -2.82 2.62 -6.16
N CYS A 42 -2.96 1.81 -7.22
CA CYS A 42 -3.70 0.54 -7.16
C CYS A 42 -3.06 -0.45 -6.18
N ALA A 43 -1.74 -0.65 -6.27
CA ALA A 43 -1.01 -1.53 -5.35
C ALA A 43 -1.15 -1.07 -3.89
N HIS A 44 -1.06 0.24 -3.63
CA HIS A 44 -1.22 0.81 -2.30
C HIS A 44 -2.61 0.50 -1.71
N ALA A 45 -3.67 0.70 -2.49
CA ALA A 45 -5.03 0.39 -2.06
C ALA A 45 -5.22 -1.09 -1.70
N VAL A 46 -4.63 -2.01 -2.47
CA VAL A 46 -4.67 -3.46 -2.18
C VAL A 46 -3.97 -3.78 -0.87
N ILE A 47 -2.78 -3.22 -0.63
CA ILE A 47 -2.01 -3.47 0.60
C ILE A 47 -2.74 -2.94 1.84
N VAL A 48 -3.33 -1.75 1.75
CA VAL A 48 -4.15 -1.18 2.83
C VAL A 48 -5.34 -2.09 3.15
N GLU A 49 -6.02 -2.60 2.13
CA GLU A 49 -7.15 -3.51 2.32
C GLU A 49 -6.73 -4.85 2.96
N LEU A 50 -5.59 -5.41 2.54
CA LEU A 50 -5.03 -6.60 3.18
C LEU A 50 -4.71 -6.37 4.67
N GLY A 51 -4.24 -5.17 5.03
CA GLY A 51 -4.06 -4.74 6.41
C GLY A 51 -5.37 -4.74 7.21
N HIS A 52 -6.45 -4.21 6.64
CA HIS A 52 -7.78 -4.21 7.27
C HIS A 52 -8.32 -5.63 7.45
N ILE A 53 -8.20 -6.49 6.43
CA ILE A 53 -8.62 -7.88 6.51
C ILE A 53 -7.85 -8.60 7.63
N GLY A 54 -6.52 -8.42 7.71
CA GLY A 54 -5.70 -8.98 8.78
C GLY A 54 -6.07 -8.48 10.18
N ALA A 55 -6.53 -7.22 10.31
CA ALA A 55 -7.01 -6.68 11.58
C ALA A 55 -8.36 -7.29 12.00
N SER A 56 -9.27 -7.47 11.04
CA SER A 56 -10.60 -8.02 11.30
C SER A 56 -10.56 -9.49 11.72
N THR A 57 -9.67 -10.30 11.11
CA THR A 57 -9.52 -11.73 11.42
C THR A 57 -8.82 -11.96 12.77
N GLY A 58 -7.80 -11.17 13.10
CA GLY A 58 -7.13 -11.23 14.41
C GLY A 58 -8.04 -10.84 15.58
N SER A 59 -9.03 -9.97 15.35
CA SER A 59 -10.00 -9.56 16.38
C SER A 59 -11.06 -10.64 16.65
N ALA A 60 -11.47 -11.41 15.64
CA ALA A 60 -12.43 -12.51 15.79
C ALA A 60 -11.86 -13.69 16.61
N GLU A 61 -10.58 -14.00 16.46
CA GLU A 61 -9.92 -15.10 17.18
C GLU A 61 -9.74 -14.78 18.68
N ALA A 62 -9.48 -13.50 19.01
CA ALA A 62 -9.33 -13.04 20.40
C ALA A 62 -10.65 -13.03 21.19
N VAL A 63 -11.80 -12.80 20.54
CA VAL A 63 -13.13 -12.79 21.18
C VAL A 63 -13.66 -14.20 21.42
N SER A 64 -13.23 -15.20 20.64
CA SER A 64 -13.64 -16.59 20.85
C SER A 64 -12.89 -17.30 21.99
N ALA A 65 -11.82 -16.68 22.52
CA ALA A 65 -10.97 -17.23 23.58
C ALA A 65 -11.18 -16.59 24.96
N ALA A 66 -12.12 -15.63 25.08
CA ALA A 66 -12.48 -14.93 26.32
C ALA A 66 -13.87 -15.38 26.82
#